data_AF-A0A8S1R0S9-F1
#
_entry.id   AF-A0A8S1R0S9-F1
#
_cell.length_a   1.000
_cell.length_b   1.000
_cell.length_c   1.000
_cell.angle_alpha   90.00
_cell.angle_beta   90.00
_cell.angle_gamma   90.00
#
_symmetry.space_group_name_H-M   'P 1'
#
loop_
_entity.id
_entity.type
_entity.pdbx_description
1 polymer ?
#
loop_
_entity_poly.entity_id
_entity_poly.type
_entity_poly.pdbx_seq_one_letter_code
_entity_poly.pdbx_strand_id
1 'polypeptide(L)'
;MLIRFMYKLIREEHKQQCLICIQKNSMIEYGQSIEQILRQTDLLNLNEMKFSCDFMRPIPVIIENKFQDSITLDLIHQTIWDYNISPLMRFRHLLGLAQSTKLQQGDHQMILNLLKPEYKIDGIQFKLLVEQNPQLVSDIITKLHKMGLNSQEYLEYLIQIKISIQTLELVNQLSKNISLPDQFLNMFITKCIVNCEEFKINQPQQLARQVRLVSVFIRTLIKHKAFDPKKIYVELQGFCLEFSSILEATQLFKTIKNAVQEQ
;
A
#
# COMPACT_ATOMS: atom_id res chain seq x y z
N MET A 1 11.69 -12.45 -7.88
CA MET A 1 12.79 -13.43 -7.90
C MET A 1 14.00 -12.81 -8.63
N LEU A 2 14.65 -11.85 -7.98
CA LEU A 2 15.90 -11.19 -8.43
C LEU A 2 16.69 -10.87 -7.16
N ILE A 3 17.05 -11.94 -6.44
CA ILE A 3 17.90 -11.92 -5.25
C ILE A 3 19.23 -12.57 -5.67
N ARG A 4 20.35 -11.94 -5.26
CA ARG A 4 21.72 -12.49 -5.24
C ARG A 4 22.43 -12.75 -6.58
N PHE A 5 22.99 -11.71 -7.22
CA PHE A 5 24.23 -11.92 -8.00
C PHE A 5 25.16 -10.69 -8.09
N MET A 6 25.20 -9.84 -7.06
CA MET A 6 26.15 -8.70 -7.00
C MET A 6 26.90 -8.57 -5.67
N TYR A 7 27.03 -9.65 -4.89
CA TYR A 7 27.70 -9.58 -3.57
C TYR A 7 28.72 -10.69 -3.28
N LYS A 8 29.37 -11.26 -4.30
CA LYS A 8 30.44 -12.23 -4.05
C LYS A 8 31.56 -12.17 -5.07
N LEU A 9 32.20 -11.01 -5.21
CA LEU A 9 33.45 -10.85 -5.96
C LEU A 9 34.45 -9.96 -5.22
N ILE A 10 34.57 -10.16 -3.89
CA ILE A 10 35.78 -9.78 -3.16
C ILE A 10 36.14 -10.93 -2.22
N ARG A 11 37.13 -11.71 -2.66
CA ARG A 11 37.92 -12.79 -2.02
C ARG A 11 37.81 -14.09 -2.81
N GLU A 12 38.71 -14.28 -3.75
CA GLU A 12 39.89 -15.11 -3.55
C GLU A 12 40.81 -14.99 -4.79
N GLU A 13 42.06 -15.32 -4.57
CA GLU A 13 43.22 -14.96 -5.37
C GLU A 13 43.20 -15.58 -6.79
N HIS A 14 43.88 -14.89 -7.72
CA HIS A 14 44.29 -15.37 -9.05
C HIS A 14 43.17 -15.73 -10.06
N LYS A 15 42.73 -14.72 -10.83
CA LYS A 15 42.78 -14.68 -12.31
C LYS A 15 41.97 -13.48 -12.82
N GLN A 16 42.66 -12.47 -13.31
CA GLN A 16 42.06 -11.36 -14.05
C GLN A 16 41.47 -11.89 -15.35
N GLN A 17 40.14 -11.94 -15.46
CA GLN A 17 39.47 -12.02 -16.77
C GLN A 17 39.15 -10.59 -17.21
N CYS A 18 40.08 -9.99 -17.96
CA CYS A 18 39.79 -8.78 -18.71
C CYS A 18 38.84 -9.12 -19.86
N LEU A 19 37.68 -8.46 -19.92
CA LEU A 19 36.85 -8.44 -21.12
C LEU A 19 37.60 -7.71 -22.23
N ILE A 20 38.16 -8.46 -23.18
CA ILE A 20 38.67 -7.91 -24.44
C ILE A 20 37.61 -8.17 -25.50
N CYS A 21 36.91 -7.12 -25.93
CA CYS A 21 36.07 -7.15 -27.12
C CYS A 21 36.97 -6.91 -28.34
N ILE A 22 37.26 -7.96 -29.13
CA ILE A 22 37.82 -7.78 -30.48
C ILE A 22 36.64 -7.70 -31.44
N GLN A 23 36.37 -6.49 -31.91
CA GLN A 23 35.35 -6.23 -32.92
C GLN A 23 35.96 -6.49 -34.31
N LYS A 24 35.79 -7.70 -34.84
CA LYS A 24 35.68 -7.92 -36.28
C LYS A 24 34.68 -9.04 -36.51
N ASN A 25 33.54 -8.64 -37.08
CA ASN A 25 32.48 -9.43 -37.69
C ASN A 25 32.40 -10.92 -37.35
N SER A 26 31.23 -11.28 -36.80
CA SER A 26 30.63 -12.61 -36.66
C SER A 26 31.25 -13.56 -35.61
N MET A 27 30.37 -14.00 -34.70
CA MET A 27 30.51 -15.06 -33.68
C MET A 27 31.25 -14.70 -32.39
N ILE A 28 30.45 -14.37 -31.36
CA ILE A 28 30.88 -14.34 -29.97
C ILE A 28 30.78 -15.77 -29.44
N GLU A 29 31.86 -16.54 -29.48
CA GLU A 29 31.93 -17.84 -28.80
C GLU A 29 32.31 -17.63 -27.33
N TYR A 30 31.32 -17.73 -26.43
CA TYR A 30 31.56 -17.75 -24.99
C TYR A 30 32.20 -19.09 -24.58
N GLY A 31 33.36 -19.04 -23.92
CA GLY A 31 33.89 -20.19 -23.16
C GLY A 31 35.25 -20.76 -23.61
N GLN A 32 35.98 -20.13 -24.52
CA GLN A 32 37.32 -20.59 -24.91
C GLN A 32 38.43 -20.03 -24.01
N SER A 33 39.47 -20.82 -23.77
CA SER A 33 40.67 -20.37 -23.05
C SER A 33 41.52 -19.47 -23.95
N ILE A 34 42.28 -18.55 -23.34
CA ILE A 34 43.15 -17.58 -24.05
C ILE A 34 44.11 -18.28 -25.03
N GLU A 35 44.58 -19.49 -24.70
CA GLU A 35 45.46 -20.29 -25.57
C GLU A 35 44.79 -20.79 -26.86
N GLN A 36 43.48 -21.01 -26.85
CA GLN A 36 42.73 -21.46 -28.04
C GLN A 36 42.54 -20.32 -29.04
N ILE A 37 42.29 -19.10 -28.54
CA ILE A 37 42.15 -17.90 -29.36
C ILE A 37 43.49 -17.55 -30.04
N LEU A 38 44.60 -17.64 -29.29
CA LEU A 38 45.93 -17.33 -29.82
C LEU A 38 46.38 -18.29 -30.93
N ARG A 39 46.00 -19.57 -30.86
CA ARG A 39 46.28 -20.55 -31.94
C ARG A 39 45.45 -20.33 -33.20
N GLN A 40 44.23 -19.81 -33.08
CA GLN A 40 43.36 -19.56 -34.24
C GLN A 40 43.78 -18.33 -35.05
N THR A 41 44.52 -17.41 -34.45
CA THR A 41 44.87 -16.12 -35.07
C THR A 41 46.27 -16.03 -35.69
N ASP A 42 47.09 -17.09 -35.65
CA ASP A 42 48.49 -17.09 -36.13
C ASP A 42 49.33 -15.88 -35.61
N LEU A 43 49.00 -15.36 -34.42
CA LEU A 43 49.64 -14.19 -33.83
C LEU A 43 50.92 -14.52 -33.03
N LEU A 44 51.32 -15.78 -32.97
CA LEU A 44 52.51 -16.21 -32.22
C LEU A 44 53.85 -15.87 -32.91
N ASN A 45 53.84 -15.40 -34.15
CA ASN A 45 55.05 -15.15 -34.95
C ASN A 45 55.40 -13.69 -35.21
N LEU A 46 54.70 -12.71 -34.60
CA LEU A 46 55.06 -11.30 -34.72
C LEU A 46 55.52 -10.77 -33.35
N ASN A 47 56.84 -10.80 -33.14
CA ASN A 47 57.55 -10.30 -31.96
C ASN A 47 57.48 -8.77 -31.75
N GLU A 48 56.46 -8.08 -32.26
CA GLU A 48 56.22 -6.67 -31.94
C GLU A 48 54.72 -6.40 -31.74
N MET A 49 54.18 -6.85 -30.60
CA MET A 49 52.93 -6.31 -30.08
C MET A 49 53.21 -4.91 -29.52
N LYS A 50 53.31 -3.89 -30.38
CA LYS A 50 53.12 -2.50 -29.93
C LYS A 50 51.66 -2.34 -29.57
N PHE A 51 51.36 -2.30 -28.27
CA PHE A 51 50.07 -1.84 -27.78
C PHE A 51 49.90 -0.36 -28.14
N SER A 52 49.30 -0.05 -29.29
CA SER A 52 48.67 1.25 -29.51
C SER A 52 47.19 1.11 -29.18
N CYS A 53 46.80 1.72 -28.07
CA CYS A 53 45.40 1.85 -27.73
C CYS A 53 44.82 2.98 -28.58
N ASP A 54 44.31 2.70 -29.77
CA ASP A 54 43.65 3.69 -30.63
C ASP A 54 42.25 4.08 -30.11
N PHE A 55 42.05 4.04 -28.79
CA PHE A 55 40.95 4.73 -28.15
C PHE A 55 41.35 6.19 -27.95
N MET A 56 41.45 6.94 -29.05
CA MET A 56 41.24 8.38 -28.95
C MET A 56 39.80 8.57 -28.50
N ARG A 57 39.59 8.66 -27.17
CA ARG A 57 38.42 9.37 -26.68
C ARG A 57 38.47 10.73 -27.38
N PRO A 58 37.42 11.16 -28.10
CA PRO A 58 37.39 12.51 -28.61
C PRO A 58 37.71 13.43 -27.43
N ILE A 59 38.63 14.37 -27.64
CA ILE A 59 39.00 15.36 -26.62
C ILE A 59 37.67 15.94 -26.14
N PRO A 60 37.38 15.90 -24.81
CA PRO A 60 36.14 16.45 -24.30
C PRO A 60 35.97 17.85 -24.87
N VAL A 61 34.81 18.16 -25.45
CA VAL A 61 34.53 19.51 -25.90
C VAL A 61 34.64 20.40 -24.66
N ILE A 62 35.68 21.23 -24.61
CA ILE A 62 35.82 22.25 -23.58
C ILE A 62 34.79 23.29 -23.94
N ILE A 63 33.62 23.21 -23.30
CA ILE A 63 32.60 24.23 -23.41
C ILE A 63 33.18 25.46 -22.73
N GLU A 64 33.54 26.47 -23.52
CA GLU A 64 33.84 27.80 -22.97
C GLU A 64 32.61 28.24 -22.18
N ASN A 65 32.82 28.50 -20.90
CA ASN A 65 31.76 28.71 -19.93
C ASN A 65 31.06 30.04 -20.22
N LYS A 66 30.13 30.05 -21.18
CA LYS A 66 29.10 31.07 -21.28
C LYS A 66 28.14 30.81 -20.14
N PHE A 67 28.55 31.25 -18.94
CA PHE A 67 27.74 31.19 -17.74
C PHE A 67 26.41 31.88 -18.00
N GLN A 68 25.37 31.09 -18.26
CA GLN A 68 24.01 31.53 -17.98
C GLN A 68 23.10 30.41 -17.48
N ASP A 69 23.50 29.15 -17.59
CA ASP A 69 22.80 28.04 -16.95
C ASP A 69 23.71 27.42 -15.88
N SER A 70 23.87 28.13 -14.75
CA SER A 70 24.34 27.46 -13.54
C SER A 70 23.31 26.39 -13.19
N ILE A 71 23.64 25.12 -13.43
CA ILE A 71 22.93 24.03 -12.76
C ILE A 71 23.26 24.21 -11.28
N THR A 72 22.40 24.92 -10.56
CA THR A 72 22.41 24.92 -9.11
C THR A 72 22.05 23.49 -8.72
N LEU A 73 23.07 22.68 -8.45
CA LEU A 73 22.88 21.45 -7.71
C LEU A 73 22.29 21.88 -6.37
N ASP A 74 20.97 21.79 -6.25
CA ASP A 74 20.29 21.97 -4.98
C ASP A 74 20.97 21.02 -3.99
N LEU A 75 21.68 21.60 -3.02
CA LEU A 75 22.38 20.89 -1.95
C LEU A 75 21.43 20.06 -1.06
N ILE A 76 20.14 20.15 -1.33
CA ILE A 76 19.12 19.31 -0.73
C ILE A 76 19.10 18.01 -1.54
N HIS A 77 19.93 17.06 -1.14
CA HIS A 77 19.74 15.66 -1.52
C HIS A 77 18.35 15.21 -1.05
N GLN A 78 17.35 15.38 -1.90
CA GLN A 78 16.12 14.62 -1.81
C GLN A 78 16.30 13.42 -2.72
N THR A 79 16.10 12.22 -2.18
CA THR A 79 15.99 11.00 -2.98
C THR A 79 14.77 11.10 -3.88
N ILE A 80 14.93 11.70 -5.05
CA ILE A 80 13.89 11.72 -6.09
C ILE A 80 14.02 10.42 -6.86
N TRP A 81 13.18 9.44 -6.53
CA TRP A 81 13.06 8.24 -7.35
C TRP A 81 12.34 8.59 -8.65
N ASP A 82 12.87 8.14 -9.78
CA ASP A 82 12.17 8.25 -11.05
C ASP A 82 11.03 7.22 -11.11
N TYR A 83 9.87 7.62 -10.61
CA TYR A 83 8.67 6.79 -10.54
C TYR A 83 8.04 6.49 -11.90
N ASN A 84 8.57 7.04 -13.00
CA ASN A 84 8.13 6.71 -14.35
C ASN A 84 8.64 5.32 -14.80
N ILE A 85 9.66 4.78 -14.12
CA ILE A 85 10.29 3.51 -14.47
C ILE A 85 9.36 2.31 -14.16
N SER A 86 8.51 2.39 -13.13
CA SER A 86 7.44 1.41 -12.94
C SER A 86 6.23 1.92 -12.13
N PRO A 87 5.00 1.73 -12.63
CA PRO A 87 3.76 2.09 -11.91
C PRO A 87 3.64 1.43 -10.53
N LEU A 88 4.17 0.20 -10.37
CA LEU A 88 4.16 -0.52 -9.09
C LEU A 88 5.05 0.15 -8.03
N MET A 89 6.25 0.61 -8.39
CA MET A 89 7.13 1.28 -7.42
C MET A 89 6.52 2.61 -6.97
N ARG A 90 5.90 3.36 -7.90
CA ARG A 90 5.16 4.58 -7.56
C ARG A 90 4.01 4.29 -6.60
N PHE A 91 3.21 3.25 -6.89
CA PHE A 91 2.14 2.81 -6.01
C PHE A 91 2.66 2.43 -4.61
N ARG A 92 3.72 1.62 -4.52
CA ARG A 92 4.30 1.19 -3.23
C ARG A 92 4.88 2.35 -2.42
N HIS A 93 5.53 3.30 -3.08
CA HIS A 93 6.03 4.51 -2.41
C HIS A 93 4.87 5.34 -1.84
N LEU A 94 3.86 5.64 -2.66
CA LEU A 94 2.69 6.38 -2.23
C LEU A 94 1.92 5.64 -1.13
N LEU A 95 1.82 4.31 -1.21
CA LEU A 95 1.22 3.48 -0.16
C LEU A 95 2.02 3.50 1.14
N GLY A 96 3.36 3.58 1.06
CA GLY A 96 4.23 3.74 2.23
C GLY A 96 4.04 5.10 2.90
N LEU A 97 3.94 6.18 2.10
CA LEU A 97 3.60 7.51 2.61
C LEU A 97 2.22 7.50 3.26
N ALA A 98 1.22 6.87 2.62
CA ALA A 98 -0.13 6.74 3.14
C ALA A 98 -0.24 6.02 4.49
N GLN A 99 0.73 5.18 4.85
CA GLN A 99 0.77 4.50 6.15
C GLN A 99 1.29 5.39 7.28
N SER A 100 1.98 6.49 6.96
CA SER A 100 2.68 7.34 7.93
C SER A 100 2.10 8.75 8.01
N THR A 101 1.55 9.27 6.92
CA THR A 101 1.05 10.64 6.83
C THR A 101 -0.34 10.70 6.22
N LYS A 102 -1.07 11.78 6.50
CA LYS A 102 -2.32 12.09 5.81
C LYS A 102 -2.01 12.51 4.38
N LEU A 103 -2.63 11.85 3.41
CA LEU A 103 -2.36 12.08 2.00
C LEU A 103 -3.00 13.38 1.50
N GLN A 104 -2.30 14.01 0.54
CA GLN A 104 -2.85 15.09 -0.27
C GLN A 104 -3.89 14.53 -1.27
N GLN A 105 -4.85 15.35 -1.68
CA GLN A 105 -5.92 14.90 -2.60
C GLN A 105 -5.38 14.41 -3.95
N GLY A 106 -4.28 15.01 -4.45
CA GLY A 106 -3.63 14.57 -5.69
C GLY A 106 -3.03 13.16 -5.57
N ASP A 107 -2.35 12.87 -4.47
CA ASP A 107 -1.75 11.56 -4.21
C ASP A 107 -2.83 10.48 -4.01
N HIS A 108 -3.94 10.83 -3.36
CA HIS A 108 -5.10 9.95 -3.20
C HIS A 108 -5.64 9.47 -4.55
N GLN A 109 -5.90 10.40 -5.47
CA GLN A 109 -6.39 10.06 -6.81
C GLN A 109 -5.35 9.26 -7.61
N MET A 110 -4.07 9.58 -7.43
CA MET A 110 -2.99 8.86 -8.09
C MET A 110 -2.90 7.40 -7.64
N ILE A 111 -3.01 7.13 -6.33
CA ILE A 111 -3.04 5.75 -5.81
C ILE A 111 -4.21 4.97 -6.42
N LEU A 112 -5.40 5.58 -6.48
CA LEU A 112 -6.56 4.95 -7.09
C LEU A 112 -6.31 4.65 -8.57
N ASN A 113 -5.73 5.57 -9.33
CA ASN A 113 -5.44 5.36 -10.76
C ASN A 113 -4.41 4.25 -11.00
N LEU A 114 -3.40 4.16 -10.14
CA LEU A 114 -2.33 3.16 -10.24
C LEU A 114 -2.76 1.78 -9.71
N LEU A 115 -3.86 1.68 -8.97
CA LEU A 115 -4.34 0.41 -8.41
C LEU A 115 -4.65 -0.61 -9.51
N LYS A 116 -3.98 -1.76 -9.43
CA LYS A 116 -4.20 -2.94 -10.29
C LYS A 116 -4.64 -4.13 -9.43
N PRO A 117 -5.38 -5.11 -9.99
CA PRO A 117 -5.85 -6.29 -9.24
C PRO A 117 -4.71 -7.14 -8.66
N GLU A 118 -3.53 -7.08 -9.28
CA GLU A 118 -2.33 -7.81 -8.88
C GLU A 118 -1.71 -7.24 -7.59
N TYR A 119 -2.04 -6.00 -7.23
CA TYR A 119 -1.42 -5.31 -6.10
C TYR A 119 -2.18 -5.66 -4.81
N LYS A 120 -1.76 -6.74 -4.16
CA LYS A 120 -2.29 -7.12 -2.84
C LYS A 120 -1.74 -6.20 -1.75
N ILE A 121 -2.63 -5.76 -0.85
CA ILE A 121 -2.27 -4.99 0.34
C ILE A 121 -2.33 -5.96 1.53
N ASP A 122 -1.22 -6.08 2.26
CA ASP A 122 -1.14 -6.97 3.42
C ASP A 122 -2.00 -6.44 4.58
N GLY A 123 -2.51 -7.34 5.44
CA GLY A 123 -3.35 -6.96 6.60
C GLY A 123 -2.70 -5.96 7.56
N ILE A 124 -1.36 -5.99 7.71
CA ILE A 124 -0.60 -5.03 8.53
C ILE A 124 -0.64 -3.64 7.89
N GLN A 125 -0.38 -3.57 6.58
CA GLN A 125 -0.44 -2.31 5.83
C GLN A 125 -1.87 -1.75 5.84
N PHE A 126 -2.86 -2.62 5.67
CA PHE A 126 -4.27 -2.27 5.71
C PHE A 126 -4.64 -1.59 7.04
N LYS A 127 -4.23 -2.16 8.18
CA LYS A 127 -4.50 -1.55 9.49
C LYS A 127 -3.92 -0.14 9.61
N LEU A 128 -2.67 0.06 9.20
CA LEU A 128 -2.02 1.39 9.24
C LEU A 128 -2.72 2.40 8.32
N LEU A 129 -3.17 1.94 7.14
CA LEU A 129 -3.93 2.77 6.21
C LEU A 129 -5.28 3.20 6.79
N VAL A 130 -5.98 2.32 7.49
CA VAL A 130 -7.24 2.66 8.16
C VAL A 130 -7.04 3.72 9.25
N GLU A 131 -5.93 3.65 9.99
CA GLU A 131 -5.65 4.61 11.06
C GLU A 131 -5.36 6.02 10.54
N GLN A 132 -4.66 6.15 9.40
CA GLN A 132 -4.25 7.45 8.84
C GLN A 132 -5.19 7.99 7.77
N ASN A 133 -5.64 7.14 6.84
CA ASN A 133 -6.36 7.52 5.62
C ASN A 133 -7.57 6.59 5.37
N PRO A 134 -8.63 6.64 6.21
CA PRO A 134 -9.80 5.76 6.06
C PRO A 134 -10.55 5.96 4.74
N GLN A 135 -10.62 7.19 4.22
CA GLN A 135 -11.26 7.49 2.92
C GLN A 135 -10.61 6.72 1.76
N LEU A 136 -9.27 6.69 1.72
CA LEU A 136 -8.52 5.97 0.70
C LEU A 136 -8.84 4.47 0.75
N VAL A 137 -8.94 3.90 1.95
CA VAL A 137 -9.30 2.49 2.11
C VAL A 137 -10.71 2.22 1.60
N SER A 138 -11.68 3.09 1.90
CA SER A 138 -13.05 3.00 1.38
C SER A 138 -13.07 2.97 -0.15
N ASP A 139 -12.35 3.89 -0.77
CA ASP A 139 -12.28 4.01 -2.24
C ASP A 139 -11.56 2.82 -2.88
N ILE A 140 -10.48 2.32 -2.26
CA ILE A 140 -9.78 1.12 -2.72
C ILE A 140 -10.73 -0.08 -2.69
N ILE A 141 -11.40 -0.34 -1.56
CA ILE A 141 -12.34 -1.47 -1.45
C ILE A 141 -13.50 -1.31 -2.45
N THR A 142 -14.03 -0.09 -2.60
CA THR A 142 -15.09 0.20 -3.57
C THR A 142 -14.63 -0.06 -5.01
N LYS A 143 -13.40 0.33 -5.35
CA LYS A 143 -12.82 0.08 -6.67
C LYS A 143 -12.59 -1.41 -6.90
N LEU A 144 -12.07 -2.14 -5.92
CA LEU A 144 -11.88 -3.59 -5.99
C LEU A 144 -13.21 -4.34 -6.15
N HIS A 145 -14.25 -3.90 -5.44
CA HIS A 145 -15.59 -4.46 -5.56
C HIS A 145 -16.19 -4.24 -6.96
N LYS A 146 -16.05 -3.03 -7.52
CA LYS A 146 -16.47 -2.72 -8.90
C LYS A 146 -15.73 -3.53 -9.96
N MET A 147 -14.48 -3.93 -9.68
CA MET A 147 -13.68 -4.79 -10.55
C MET A 147 -14.04 -6.29 -10.42
N GLY A 148 -14.94 -6.67 -9.52
CA GLY A 148 -15.38 -8.05 -9.32
C GLY A 148 -14.39 -8.93 -8.56
N LEU A 149 -13.45 -8.34 -7.82
CA LEU A 149 -12.48 -9.08 -7.00
C LEU A 149 -13.09 -9.41 -5.63
N ASN A 150 -12.64 -10.50 -5.02
CA ASN A 150 -13.08 -10.92 -3.68
C ASN A 150 -12.68 -9.87 -2.62
N SER A 151 -13.58 -8.93 -2.34
CA SER A 151 -13.42 -7.91 -1.29
C SER A 151 -13.55 -8.50 0.14
N GLN A 152 -13.86 -9.80 0.25
CA GLN A 152 -14.08 -10.49 1.51
C GLN A 152 -12.85 -10.51 2.42
N GLU A 153 -11.65 -10.72 1.86
CA GLU A 153 -10.38 -10.71 2.64
C GLU A 153 -10.18 -9.39 3.40
N TYR A 154 -10.51 -8.26 2.76
CA TYR A 154 -10.41 -6.94 3.38
C TYR A 154 -11.47 -6.71 4.46
N LEU A 155 -12.67 -7.29 4.29
CA LEU A 155 -13.71 -7.25 5.33
C LEU A 155 -13.28 -8.08 6.55
N GLU A 156 -12.63 -9.22 6.36
CA GLU A 156 -12.06 -10.01 7.46
C GLU A 156 -10.98 -9.24 8.22
N TYR A 157 -10.08 -8.54 7.51
CA TYR A 157 -9.12 -7.65 8.16
C TYR A 157 -9.80 -6.53 8.94
N LEU A 158 -10.89 -5.94 8.43
CA LEU A 158 -11.67 -4.95 9.18
C LEU A 158 -12.26 -5.49 10.48
N ILE A 159 -12.74 -6.74 10.48
CA ILE A 159 -13.25 -7.39 11.70
C ILE A 159 -12.12 -7.63 12.70
N GLN A 160 -10.87 -7.80 12.28
CA GLN A 160 -9.75 -8.02 13.20
C GLN A 160 -9.23 -6.72 13.85
N ILE A 161 -9.38 -5.56 13.19
CA ILE A 161 -8.88 -4.27 13.69
C ILE A 161 -9.66 -3.79 14.93
N LYS A 162 -8.97 -3.20 15.92
CA LYS A 162 -9.60 -2.62 17.11
C LYS A 162 -10.60 -1.52 16.73
N ILE A 163 -11.75 -1.46 17.40
CA ILE A 163 -12.76 -0.47 17.11
C ILE A 163 -12.22 0.92 17.46
N SER A 164 -12.21 1.81 16.47
CA SER A 164 -11.82 3.21 16.57
C SER A 164 -12.77 4.09 15.75
N ILE A 165 -12.68 5.41 15.93
CA ILE A 165 -13.44 6.38 15.14
C ILE A 165 -13.19 6.16 13.63
N GLN A 166 -11.94 5.92 13.23
CA GLN A 166 -11.60 5.69 11.82
C GLN A 166 -12.26 4.42 11.27
N THR A 167 -12.31 3.34 12.05
CA THR A 167 -12.99 2.10 11.62
C THR A 167 -14.49 2.28 11.44
N LEU A 168 -15.15 3.02 12.35
CA LEU A 168 -16.58 3.32 12.26
C LEU A 168 -16.89 4.21 11.05
N GLU A 169 -16.05 5.22 10.81
CA GLU A 169 -16.18 6.11 9.67
C GLU A 169 -16.01 5.35 8.34
N LEU A 170 -14.99 4.48 8.27
CA LEU A 170 -14.74 3.62 7.11
C LEU A 170 -15.94 2.71 6.81
N VAL A 171 -16.48 1.99 7.80
CA VAL A 171 -17.64 1.11 7.59
C VAL A 171 -18.87 1.92 7.16
N ASN A 172 -19.08 3.11 7.72
CA ASN A 172 -20.18 4.00 7.29
C ASN A 172 -20.03 4.43 5.83
N GLN A 173 -18.82 4.77 5.37
CA GLN A 173 -18.56 5.10 3.97
C GLN A 173 -18.74 3.90 3.04
N LEU A 174 -18.21 2.75 3.43
CA LEU A 174 -18.39 1.51 2.67
C LEU A 174 -19.87 1.17 2.50
N SER A 175 -20.68 1.34 3.56
CA SER A 175 -22.12 1.08 3.52
C SER A 175 -22.90 1.95 2.52
N LYS A 176 -22.35 3.12 2.15
CA LYS A 176 -22.95 4.02 1.14
C LYS A 176 -22.51 3.69 -0.27
N ASN A 177 -21.29 3.18 -0.42
CA ASN A 177 -20.66 2.94 -1.72
C ASN A 177 -20.87 1.51 -2.24
N ILE A 178 -21.08 0.54 -1.35
CA ILE A 178 -21.15 -0.89 -1.62
C ILE A 178 -22.26 -1.53 -0.79
N SER A 179 -22.95 -2.52 -1.34
CA SER A 179 -23.83 -3.41 -0.57
C SER A 179 -22.99 -4.36 0.28
N LEU A 180 -22.84 -4.06 1.56
CA LEU A 180 -22.12 -4.90 2.51
C LEU A 180 -22.94 -6.15 2.89
N PRO A 181 -22.32 -7.32 3.08
CA PRO A 181 -23.02 -8.50 3.58
C PRO A 181 -23.58 -8.29 4.99
N ASP A 182 -24.82 -8.70 5.23
CA ASP A 182 -25.47 -8.58 6.55
C ASP A 182 -24.66 -9.28 7.66
N GLN A 183 -24.05 -10.43 7.36
CA GLN A 183 -23.24 -11.17 8.32
C GLN A 183 -22.03 -10.35 8.81
N PHE A 184 -21.41 -9.58 7.91
CA PHE A 184 -20.30 -8.69 8.27
C PHE A 184 -20.78 -7.59 9.21
N LEU A 185 -21.89 -6.92 8.88
CA LEU A 185 -22.44 -5.84 9.70
C LEU A 185 -22.88 -6.33 11.09
N ASN A 186 -23.57 -7.48 11.16
CA ASN A 186 -23.96 -8.10 12.43
C ASN A 186 -22.74 -8.34 13.31
N MET A 187 -21.73 -9.04 12.78
CA MET A 187 -20.51 -9.37 13.54
C MET A 187 -19.74 -8.13 13.96
N PHE A 188 -19.67 -7.10 13.11
CA PHE A 188 -19.02 -5.85 13.43
C PHE A 188 -19.77 -5.06 14.52
N ILE A 189 -21.10 -5.04 14.49
CA ILE A 189 -21.92 -4.38 15.52
C ILE A 189 -21.79 -5.11 16.86
N THR A 190 -21.88 -6.45 16.89
CA THR A 190 -21.66 -7.24 18.12
C THR A 190 -20.25 -6.97 18.68
N LYS A 191 -19.23 -6.89 17.81
CA LYS A 191 -17.87 -6.48 18.23
C LYS A 191 -17.85 -5.08 18.85
N CYS A 192 -18.59 -4.11 18.29
CA CYS A 192 -18.70 -2.77 18.87
C CYS A 192 -19.32 -2.80 20.28
N ILE A 193 -20.34 -3.63 20.50
CA ILE A 193 -21.01 -3.79 21.80
C ILE A 193 -20.04 -4.36 22.83
N VAL A 194 -19.37 -5.48 22.51
CA VAL A 194 -18.36 -6.11 23.38
C VAL A 194 -17.25 -5.12 23.74
N ASN A 195 -16.78 -4.34 22.75
CA ASN A 195 -15.78 -3.31 23.00
C ASN A 195 -16.29 -2.23 23.97
N CYS A 196 -17.56 -1.81 23.90
CA CYS A 196 -18.15 -0.90 24.89
C CYS A 196 -18.16 -1.50 26.31
N GLU A 197 -18.42 -2.80 26.47
CA GLU A 197 -18.34 -3.49 27.76
C GLU A 197 -16.90 -3.50 28.32
N GLU A 198 -15.88 -3.69 27.47
CA GLU A 198 -14.48 -3.58 27.88
C GLU A 198 -14.11 -2.17 28.35
N PHE A 199 -14.61 -1.13 27.67
CA PHE A 199 -14.42 0.27 28.07
C PHE A 199 -15.05 0.56 29.44
N LYS A 200 -16.15 -0.10 29.79
CA LYS A 200 -16.81 0.05 31.10
C LYS A 200 -15.89 -0.39 32.24
N ILE A 201 -15.12 -1.45 32.04
CA ILE A 201 -14.20 -2.00 33.04
C ILE A 201 -12.89 -1.19 33.08
N ASN A 202 -12.28 -0.95 31.92
CA ASN A 202 -10.92 -0.44 31.85
C ASN A 202 -10.84 1.09 31.84
N GLN A 203 -11.83 1.78 31.26
CA GLN A 203 -11.75 3.21 30.94
C GLN A 203 -13.14 3.90 31.03
N PRO A 204 -13.76 3.97 32.22
CA PRO A 204 -15.12 4.47 32.39
C PRO A 204 -15.30 5.92 31.93
N GLN A 205 -14.25 6.75 31.95
CA GLN A 205 -14.28 8.12 31.45
C GLN A 205 -14.53 8.18 29.93
N GLN A 206 -14.00 7.22 29.16
CA GLN A 206 -14.15 7.18 27.70
C GLN A 206 -15.39 6.42 27.25
N LEU A 207 -16.00 5.61 28.13
CA LEU A 207 -17.19 4.81 27.84
C LEU A 207 -18.32 5.64 27.24
N ALA A 208 -18.68 6.77 27.88
CA ALA A 208 -19.80 7.59 27.43
C ALA A 208 -19.59 8.08 25.99
N ARG A 209 -18.35 8.48 25.65
CA ARG A 209 -17.99 8.89 24.28
C ARG A 209 -18.10 7.72 23.30
N GLN A 210 -17.63 6.54 23.67
CA GLN A 210 -17.70 5.36 22.80
C GLN A 210 -19.15 4.92 22.54
N VAL A 211 -19.99 4.87 23.58
CA VAL A 211 -21.41 4.53 23.43
C VAL A 211 -22.12 5.54 22.52
N ARG A 212 -21.80 6.84 22.63
CA ARG A 212 -22.33 7.86 21.72
C ARG A 212 -21.94 7.60 20.27
N LEU A 213 -20.67 7.31 20.01
CA LEU A 213 -20.15 7.03 18.66
C LEU A 213 -20.84 5.80 18.05
N VAL A 214 -20.90 4.70 18.79
CA VAL A 214 -21.55 3.45 18.35
C VAL A 214 -23.05 3.68 18.14
N SER A 215 -23.72 4.42 19.03
CA SER A 215 -25.15 4.72 18.90
C SER A 215 -25.46 5.56 17.66
N VAL A 216 -24.67 6.59 17.40
CA VAL A 216 -24.79 7.40 16.17
C VAL A 216 -24.53 6.53 14.94
N PHE A 217 -23.48 5.72 14.95
CA PHE A 217 -23.12 4.83 13.86
C PHE A 217 -24.25 3.85 13.50
N ILE A 218 -24.81 3.12 14.48
CA ILE A 218 -25.89 2.17 14.23
C ILE A 218 -27.14 2.89 13.69
N ARG A 219 -27.49 4.05 14.25
CA ARG A 219 -28.60 4.87 13.70
C ARG A 219 -28.36 5.27 12.25
N THR A 220 -27.13 5.63 11.89
CA THR A 220 -26.82 5.98 10.50
C THR A 220 -26.99 4.79 9.56
N LEU A 221 -26.58 3.58 9.97
CA LEU A 221 -26.77 2.36 9.18
C LEU A 221 -28.27 2.04 8.98
N ILE A 222 -29.08 2.15 10.04
CA ILE A 222 -30.53 1.93 9.96
C ILE A 222 -31.18 2.97 9.03
N LYS A 223 -30.83 4.25 9.18
CA LYS A 223 -31.40 5.34 8.37
C LYS A 223 -31.12 5.17 6.88
N HIS A 224 -29.92 4.69 6.52
CA HIS A 224 -29.55 4.42 5.14
C HIS A 224 -30.06 3.07 4.62
N LYS A 225 -30.82 2.30 5.42
CA LYS A 225 -31.29 0.95 5.10
C LYS A 225 -30.17 -0.02 4.71
N ALA A 226 -28.96 0.22 5.20
CA ALA A 226 -27.80 -0.65 4.97
C ALA A 226 -27.79 -1.86 5.93
N PHE A 227 -28.56 -1.79 7.02
CA PHE A 227 -28.59 -2.78 8.08
C PHE A 227 -30.03 -2.98 8.57
N ASP A 228 -30.45 -4.24 8.73
CA ASP A 228 -31.73 -4.63 9.32
C ASP A 228 -31.56 -4.97 10.82
N PRO A 229 -32.11 -4.16 11.74
CA PRO A 229 -31.96 -4.38 13.17
C PRO A 229 -32.70 -5.62 13.71
N LYS A 230 -33.58 -6.27 12.93
CA LYS A 230 -34.35 -7.44 13.39
C LYS A 230 -33.46 -8.62 13.76
N LYS A 231 -32.36 -8.83 13.03
CA LYS A 231 -31.47 -10.01 13.19
C LYS A 231 -30.73 -10.04 14.54
N ILE A 232 -30.39 -8.87 15.07
CA ILE A 232 -29.66 -8.72 16.35
C ILE A 232 -30.45 -7.84 17.34
N TYR A 233 -31.78 -7.86 17.25
CA TYR A 233 -32.65 -6.98 18.04
C TYR A 233 -32.43 -7.15 19.55
N VAL A 234 -32.27 -8.39 20.03
CA VAL A 234 -32.07 -8.69 21.45
C VAL A 234 -30.75 -8.09 21.97
N GLU A 235 -29.66 -8.23 21.22
CA GLU A 235 -28.36 -7.65 21.57
C GLU A 235 -28.42 -6.12 21.59
N LEU A 236 -29.04 -5.52 20.56
CA LEU A 236 -29.21 -4.07 20.47
C LEU A 236 -30.11 -3.50 21.58
N GLN A 237 -31.20 -4.21 21.90
CA GLN A 237 -32.07 -3.85 23.01
C GLN A 237 -31.33 -3.92 24.34
N GLY A 238 -30.57 -5.00 24.58
CA GLY A 238 -29.73 -5.16 25.76
C GLY A 238 -28.75 -4.00 25.92
N PHE A 239 -28.00 -3.69 24.86
CA PHE A 239 -27.09 -2.54 24.82
C PHE A 239 -27.77 -1.22 25.15
N CYS A 240 -28.93 -0.93 24.53
CA CYS A 240 -29.66 0.31 24.78
C CYS A 240 -30.19 0.43 26.21
N LEU A 241 -30.62 -0.68 26.82
CA LEU A 241 -31.09 -0.70 28.21
C LEU A 241 -29.94 -0.52 29.19
N GLU A 242 -28.82 -1.20 28.94
CA GLU A 242 -27.62 -1.10 29.78
C GLU A 242 -27.08 0.33 29.81
N PHE A 243 -27.00 0.99 28.66
CA PHE A 243 -26.49 2.37 28.54
C PHE A 243 -27.61 3.42 28.47
N SER A 244 -28.77 3.13 29.05
CA SER A 244 -29.95 4.03 29.05
C SER A 244 -29.72 5.41 29.68
N SER A 245 -28.68 5.58 30.50
CA SER A 245 -28.26 6.89 31.03
C SER A 245 -27.76 7.85 29.94
N ILE A 246 -27.37 7.33 28.79
CA ILE A 246 -26.85 8.09 27.66
C ILE A 246 -27.98 8.39 26.67
N LEU A 247 -28.19 9.68 26.38
CA LEU A 247 -29.24 10.16 25.48
C LEU A 247 -29.21 9.44 24.12
N GLU A 248 -28.03 9.28 23.54
CA GLU A 248 -27.86 8.68 22.21
C GLU A 248 -28.29 7.21 22.17
N ALA A 249 -28.10 6.46 23.26
CA ALA A 249 -28.56 5.08 23.39
C ALA A 249 -30.10 5.01 23.47
N THR A 250 -30.74 5.90 24.23
CA THR A 250 -32.21 5.98 24.29
C THR A 250 -32.83 6.37 22.94
N GLN A 251 -32.19 7.27 22.20
CA GLN A 251 -32.59 7.67 20.85
C GLN A 251 -32.38 6.53 19.85
N LEU A 252 -31.30 5.75 19.96
CA LEU A 252 -31.09 4.55 19.16
C LEU A 252 -32.21 3.53 19.42
N PHE A 253 -32.57 3.28 20.68
CA PHE A 253 -33.66 2.37 21.03
C PHE A 253 -34.98 2.74 20.35
N LYS A 254 -35.35 4.03 20.38
CA LYS A 254 -36.53 4.55 19.67
C LYS A 254 -36.44 4.31 18.16
N THR A 255 -35.27 4.57 17.57
CA THR A 255 -35.02 4.36 16.13
C THR A 255 -35.18 2.88 15.75
N ILE A 256 -34.62 1.97 16.56
CA ILE A 256 -34.74 0.53 16.34
C ILE A 256 -36.21 0.09 16.47
N LYS A 257 -36.92 0.53 17.51
CA LYS A 257 -38.31 0.18 17.72
C LYS A 257 -39.18 0.61 16.53
N ASN A 258 -38.99 1.83 16.03
CA ASN A 258 -39.71 2.32 14.86
C ASN A 258 -39.37 1.49 13.61
N ALA A 259 -38.09 1.22 13.37
CA ALA A 259 -37.65 0.42 12.21
C ALA A 259 -38.19 -1.02 12.23
N VAL A 260 -38.38 -1.61 13.41
CA VAL A 260 -38.95 -2.96 13.57
C VAL A 260 -40.48 -2.94 13.42
N GLN A 261 -41.15 -1.84 13.77
CA GLN A 261 -42.61 -1.70 13.68
C GLN A 261 -43.12 -1.30 12.28
N GLU A 262 -42.32 -0.59 11.49
CA GLU A 262 -42.69 -0.11 10.14
C GLU A 262 -42.59 -1.17 9.03
N GLN A 263 -42.19 -2.41 9.36
CA GLN A 263 -41.98 -3.52 8.41
C GLN A 263 -42.60 -4.82 8.90
#